data_AF-A0A093Y4E3-F1
#
_entry.id   AF-A0A093Y4E3-F1
#
_cell.length_a   1.000
_cell.length_b   1.000
_cell.length_c   1.000
_cell.angle_alpha   90.00
_cell.angle_beta   90.00
_cell.angle_gamma   90.00
#
_symmetry.space_group_name_H-M   'P 1'
#
loop_
_entity.id
_entity.type
_entity.pdbx_description
1 polymer ?
#
loop_
_entity_poly.entity_id
_entity_poly.type
_entity_poly.pdbx_seq_one_letter_code
_entity_poly.pdbx_strand_id
1 'polypeptide(L)'
;MAIRINLPPITRALLIVLAFQSLLRFAIYFQHPTSRPGELVIPYLELIPSMSLIYPWTLVTSTFVESHILSFAISGATIWHGGRYLERAWTSREFAKFVAMVALVPNVFTFFTLVVMYAITGEVTWA
;
A
#
# COMPACT_ATOMS: atom_id res chain seq x y z
N MET A 1 -1.76 -33.02 -12.28
CA MET A 1 -3.03 -32.28 -12.18
C MET A 1 -2.68 -30.79 -12.08
N ALA A 2 -2.92 -30.00 -13.13
CA ALA A 2 -2.60 -28.57 -13.09
C ALA A 2 -3.51 -27.90 -12.07
N ILE A 3 -2.93 -27.28 -11.03
CA ILE A 3 -3.68 -26.53 -10.03
C ILE A 3 -4.36 -25.34 -10.75
N ARG A 4 -5.64 -25.50 -11.11
CA ARG A 4 -6.42 -24.41 -11.71
C ARG A 4 -6.91 -23.51 -10.59
N ILE A 5 -6.03 -22.62 -10.14
CA ILE A 5 -6.42 -21.61 -9.17
C ILE A 5 -7.22 -20.54 -9.92
N ASN A 6 -8.53 -20.75 -10.05
CA ASN A 6 -9.48 -19.74 -10.53
C ASN A 6 -9.63 -18.67 -9.44
N LEU A 7 -8.61 -17.80 -9.31
CA LEU A 7 -8.77 -16.57 -8.53
C LEU A 7 -9.64 -15.59 -9.31
N PRO A 8 -10.57 -14.93 -8.63
CA PRO A 8 -11.23 -13.76 -9.16
C PRO A 8 -10.22 -12.73 -9.70
N PRO A 9 -10.52 -12.07 -10.84
CA PRO A 9 -9.56 -11.27 -11.59
C PRO A 9 -8.96 -10.11 -10.79
N ILE A 10 -9.76 -9.42 -9.97
CA ILE A 10 -9.29 -8.26 -9.20
C ILE A 10 -8.46 -8.71 -8.01
N THR A 11 -8.90 -9.72 -7.27
CA THR A 11 -8.16 -10.29 -6.16
C THR A 11 -6.75 -10.72 -6.60
N ARG A 12 -6.64 -11.32 -7.79
CA ARG A 12 -5.34 -11.66 -8.39
C ARG A 12 -4.50 -10.41 -8.67
N ALA A 13 -5.09 -9.37 -9.26
CA ALA A 13 -4.39 -8.12 -9.52
C ALA A 13 -3.88 -7.47 -8.22
N LEU A 14 -4.69 -7.43 -7.17
CA LEU A 14 -4.30 -6.87 -5.86
C LEU A 14 -3.13 -7.62 -5.22
N LEU A 15 -3.13 -8.95 -5.29
CA LEU A 15 -2.01 -9.76 -4.79
C LEU A 15 -0.73 -9.54 -5.60
N ILE A 16 -0.84 -9.39 -6.93
CA ILE A 16 0.31 -9.07 -7.78
C ILE A 16 0.85 -7.68 -7.42
N VAL A 17 -0.04 -6.69 -7.24
CA VAL A 17 0.36 -5.33 -6.87
C VAL A 17 1.03 -5.31 -5.50
N LEU A 18 0.47 -5.98 -4.49
CA LEU A 18 1.06 -6.13 -3.16
C LEU A 18 2.46 -6.75 -3.25
N ALA A 19 2.59 -7.88 -3.95
CA ALA A 19 3.88 -8.56 -4.10
C ALA A 19 4.90 -7.68 -4.84
N PHE A 20 4.49 -7.02 -5.91
CA PHE A 20 5.36 -6.15 -6.70
C PHE A 20 5.83 -4.93 -5.91
N GLN A 21 4.93 -4.25 -5.22
CA GLN A 21 5.23 -3.07 -4.40
C GLN A 21 6.14 -3.40 -3.22
N SER A 22 5.85 -4.48 -2.49
CA SER A 22 6.72 -4.97 -1.41
C SER A 22 8.09 -5.41 -1.92
N LEU A 23 8.16 -6.09 -3.08
CA LEU A 23 9.42 -6.51 -3.67
C LEU A 23 10.27 -5.31 -4.12
N LEU A 24 9.65 -4.30 -4.75
CA LEU A 24 10.34 -3.06 -5.13
C LEU A 24 10.98 -2.39 -3.92
N ARG A 25 10.21 -2.22 -2.84
CA ARG A 25 10.73 -1.66 -1.59
C ARG A 25 11.91 -2.48 -1.05
N PHE A 26 11.78 -3.80 -1.02
CA PHE A 26 12.82 -4.69 -0.53
C PHE A 26 14.09 -4.66 -1.40
N ALA A 27 13.93 -4.58 -2.72
CA ALA A 27 15.06 -4.43 -3.65
C ALA A 27 15.83 -3.12 -3.42
N ILE A 28 15.13 -2.03 -3.14
CA ILE A 28 15.75 -0.73 -2.81
C ILE A 28 16.45 -0.81 -1.44
N TYR A 29 15.84 -1.46 -0.46
CA TYR A 29 16.44 -1.67 0.85
C TYR A 29 17.79 -2.41 0.76
N PHE A 30 17.90 -3.44 -0.08
CA PHE A 30 19.18 -4.14 -0.29
C PHE A 30 20.28 -3.27 -0.90
N GLN A 31 19.91 -2.23 -1.66
CA GLN A 31 20.87 -1.29 -2.22
C GLN A 31 21.36 -0.27 -1.17
N HIS A 32 20.64 -0.11 -0.06
CA HIS A 32 20.94 0.84 1.01
C HIS A 32 21.09 0.16 2.39
N PRO A 33 22.07 -0.75 2.56
CA PRO A 33 22.22 -1.57 3.77
C PRO A 33 22.59 -0.79 5.05
N THR A 34 22.99 0.48 4.92
CA THR A 34 23.31 1.36 6.07
C THR A 34 22.04 1.90 6.75
N SER A 35 20.88 1.79 6.09
CA SER A 35 19.60 2.28 6.64
C SER A 35 18.97 1.21 7.54
N ARG A 36 18.45 1.59 8.70
CA ARG A 36 17.71 0.64 9.55
C ARG A 36 16.39 0.24 8.87
N PRO A 37 15.87 -0.97 9.13
CA PRO A 37 14.54 -1.36 8.69
C PRO A 37 13.50 -0.34 9.19
N GLY A 38 12.86 0.38 8.28
CA GLY A 38 11.85 1.42 8.60
C GLY A 38 12.34 2.87 8.55
N GLU A 39 13.66 3.11 8.53
CA GLU A 39 14.26 4.45 8.40
C GLU A 39 14.44 4.86 6.93
N LEU A 40 14.38 3.88 6.02
CA LEU A 40 14.45 4.11 4.58
C LEU A 40 13.09 4.59 4.07
N VAL A 41 12.98 5.90 3.93
CA VAL A 41 11.80 6.58 3.39
C VAL A 41 11.93 6.72 1.86
N ILE A 42 10.95 6.20 1.11
CA ILE A 42 10.99 6.22 -0.37
C ILE A 42 9.83 7.06 -0.94
N PRO A 43 10.09 8.29 -1.40
CA PRO A 43 9.05 9.27 -1.75
C PRO A 43 8.05 8.88 -2.85
N TYR A 44 8.38 7.91 -3.70
CA TYR A 44 7.52 7.46 -4.79
C TYR A 44 6.75 6.17 -4.49
N LEU A 45 7.04 5.52 -3.35
CA LEU A 45 6.36 4.30 -2.86
C LEU A 45 5.53 4.59 -1.61
N GLU A 46 6.02 5.48 -0.75
CA GLU A 46 5.42 5.79 0.55
C GLU A 46 4.77 7.18 0.56
N LEU A 47 3.82 7.36 1.47
CA LEU A 47 3.09 8.62 1.59
C LEU A 47 3.91 9.62 2.40
N ILE A 48 4.56 10.56 1.72
CA ILE A 48 5.27 11.68 2.34
C ILE A 48 4.51 12.98 2.03
N PRO A 49 4.08 13.77 3.02
CA PRO A 49 3.29 14.99 2.79
C PRO A 49 3.94 15.96 1.80
N SER A 50 5.24 16.21 1.91
CA SER A 50 5.97 17.16 1.05
C SER A 50 6.05 16.73 -0.42
N MET A 51 6.08 15.43 -0.69
CA MET A 51 6.27 14.86 -2.04
C MET A 51 5.00 14.24 -2.63
N SER A 52 3.99 13.95 -1.81
CA SER A 52 2.73 13.31 -2.24
C SER A 52 1.91 14.15 -3.21
N LEU A 53 2.06 15.48 -3.20
CA LEU A 53 1.45 16.38 -4.21
C LEU A 53 2.14 16.26 -5.59
N ILE A 54 3.43 15.92 -5.62
CA ILE A 54 4.19 15.68 -6.85
C ILE A 54 3.90 14.27 -7.38
N TYR A 55 3.76 13.30 -6.46
CA TYR A 55 3.52 11.89 -6.76
C TYR A 55 2.15 11.43 -6.24
N PRO A 56 1.03 11.83 -6.89
CA PRO A 56 -0.32 11.60 -6.37
C PRO A 56 -0.71 10.12 -6.28
N TRP A 57 -0.03 9.25 -7.04
CA TRP A 57 -0.27 7.80 -6.98
C TRP A 57 0.08 7.21 -5.61
N THR A 58 0.95 7.86 -4.82
CA THR A 58 1.30 7.44 -3.45
C THR A 58 0.08 7.37 -2.53
N LEU A 59 -0.99 8.13 -2.79
CA LEU A 59 -2.24 8.06 -2.05
C LEU A 59 -2.99 6.73 -2.23
N VAL A 60 -2.68 5.96 -3.26
CA VAL A 60 -3.29 4.64 -3.51
C VAL A 60 -2.27 3.53 -3.33
N THR A 61 -1.06 3.70 -3.87
CA THR A 61 -0.06 2.64 -3.92
C THR A 61 0.58 2.38 -2.56
N SER A 62 0.64 3.36 -1.67
CA SER A 62 1.26 3.21 -0.34
C SER A 62 0.57 2.15 0.53
N THR A 63 -0.73 1.91 0.35
CA THR A 63 -1.48 0.86 1.06
C THR A 63 -0.99 -0.55 0.72
N PHE A 64 -0.29 -0.73 -0.41
CA PHE A 64 0.24 -2.02 -0.85
C PHE A 64 1.74 -2.17 -0.57
N VAL A 65 2.36 -1.23 0.13
CA VAL A 65 3.80 -1.22 0.39
C VAL A 65 4.05 -1.66 1.84
N GLU A 66 4.47 -2.91 2.02
CA GLU A 66 4.74 -3.48 3.35
C GLU A 66 6.24 -3.49 3.69
N SER A 67 6.60 -3.16 4.93
CA SER A 67 8.01 -3.16 5.42
C SER A 67 8.44 -4.50 5.97
N HIS A 68 7.49 -5.19 6.60
CA HIS A 68 7.76 -6.39 7.37
C HIS A 68 7.11 -7.59 6.73
N ILE A 69 7.79 -8.74 6.83
CA ILE A 69 7.31 -9.99 6.25
C ILE A 69 6.01 -10.47 6.93
N LEU A 70 5.83 -10.15 8.21
CA LEU A 70 4.61 -10.45 8.96
C LEU A 70 3.43 -9.62 8.45
N SER A 71 3.61 -8.31 8.28
CA SER A 71 2.59 -7.42 7.72
C SER A 71 2.24 -7.86 6.29
N PHE A 72 3.24 -8.17 5.46
CA PHE A 72 3.03 -8.73 4.13
C PHE A 72 2.21 -10.03 4.15
N ALA A 73 2.52 -10.97 5.05
CA ALA A 73 1.78 -12.21 5.17
C ALA A 73 0.32 -11.99 5.62
N ILE A 74 0.09 -11.10 6.59
CA ILE A 74 -1.24 -10.76 7.09
C ILE A 74 -2.05 -10.05 5.99
N SER A 75 -1.48 -9.07 5.30
CA SER A 75 -2.11 -8.35 4.19
C SER A 75 -2.41 -9.28 3.02
N GLY A 76 -1.48 -10.18 2.69
CA GLY A 76 -1.68 -11.22 1.69
C GLY A 76 -2.82 -12.19 2.05
N ALA A 77 -2.86 -12.67 3.30
CA ALA A 77 -3.95 -13.51 3.79
C ALA A 77 -5.29 -12.78 3.79
N THR A 78 -5.31 -11.50 4.18
CA THR A 78 -6.51 -10.66 4.20
C THR A 78 -7.06 -10.46 2.79
N ILE A 79 -6.22 -10.15 1.80
CA ILE A 79 -6.66 -10.03 0.40
C ILE A 79 -7.10 -11.38 -0.15
N TRP A 80 -6.39 -12.46 0.17
CA TRP A 80 -6.71 -13.80 -0.33
C TRP A 80 -8.08 -14.28 0.14
N HIS A 81 -8.36 -14.16 1.45
CA HIS A 81 -9.63 -14.61 2.04
C HIS A 81 -10.74 -13.58 1.83
N GLY A 82 -10.48 -12.32 2.17
CA GLY A 82 -11.44 -11.22 2.10
C GLY A 82 -11.78 -10.83 0.66
N GLY A 83 -10.77 -10.65 -0.20
CA GLY A 83 -10.99 -10.26 -1.60
C GLY A 83 -11.76 -11.32 -2.38
N ARG A 84 -11.42 -12.60 -2.20
CA ARG A 84 -12.15 -13.70 -2.86
C ARG A 84 -13.61 -13.79 -2.42
N TYR A 85 -13.88 -13.54 -1.14
CA TYR A 85 -15.25 -13.53 -0.62
C TYR A 85 -16.04 -12.33 -1.17
N LEU A 86 -15.46 -11.14 -1.09
CA LEU A 86 -16.11 -9.89 -1.53
C LEU A 86 -16.31 -9.86 -3.04
N GLU A 87 -15.35 -10.29 -3.85
CA GLU A 87 -15.49 -10.32 -5.32
C GLU A 87 -16.46 -11.41 -5.81
N ARG A 88 -16.82 -12.38 -4.97
CA ARG A 88 -17.90 -13.33 -5.26
C ARG A 88 -19.27 -12.80 -4.85
N ALA A 89 -19.33 -12.05 -3.76
CA ALA A 89 -20.55 -11.43 -3.29
C ALA A 89 -20.92 -10.19 -4.12
N TRP A 90 -19.91 -9.47 -4.64
CA TRP A 90 -20.05 -8.19 -5.33
C TRP A 90 -19.55 -8.31 -6.77
N THR A 91 -20.05 -7.46 -7.66
CA THR A 91 -19.51 -7.38 -9.03
C THR A 91 -18.08 -6.83 -8.99
N SER A 92 -17.19 -7.32 -9.85
CA SER A 92 -15.78 -6.86 -9.92
C SER A 92 -15.65 -5.32 -9.95
N ARG A 93 -16.52 -4.61 -10.68
CA ARG A 93 -16.49 -3.13 -10.74
C ARG A 93 -16.77 -2.46 -9.38
N GLU A 94 -17.68 -3.01 -8.60
CA GLU A 94 -18.07 -2.45 -7.30
C GLU A 94 -16.98 -2.74 -6.26
N PHE A 95 -16.42 -3.95 -6.30
CA PHE A 95 -15.28 -4.32 -5.47
C PHE A 95 -14.05 -3.43 -5.74
N ALA A 96 -13.75 -3.11 -7.00
CA ALA A 96 -12.66 -2.18 -7.34
C ALA A 96 -12.87 -0.79 -6.73
N LYS A 97 -14.09 -0.25 -6.80
CA LYS A 97 -14.43 1.04 -6.19
C LYS A 97 -14.29 1.00 -4.67
N PHE A 98 -14.73 -0.09 -4.03
CA PHE A 98 -14.57 -0.28 -2.60
C PHE A 98 -13.09 -0.28 -2.20
N VAL A 99 -12.25 -1.05 -2.89
CA VAL A 99 -10.81 -1.10 -2.62
C VAL A 99 -10.16 0.26 -2.82
N ALA A 100 -10.53 1.00 -3.87
CA ALA A 100 -10.05 2.36 -4.10
C ALA A 100 -10.43 3.31 -2.95
N MET A 101 -11.67 3.22 -2.45
CA MET A 101 -12.13 4.03 -1.30
C MET A 101 -11.38 3.66 -0.02
N VAL A 102 -11.20 2.36 0.25
CA VAL A 102 -10.49 1.88 1.45
C VAL A 102 -9.00 2.23 1.41
N ALA A 103 -8.39 2.37 0.24
CA ALA A 103 -7.02 2.87 0.13
C ALA A 103 -6.97 4.40 0.25
N LEU A 104 -7.80 5.12 -0.49
CA LEU A 104 -7.75 6.59 -0.59
C LEU A 104 -8.17 7.29 0.69
N VAL A 105 -9.29 6.90 1.29
CA VAL A 105 -9.85 7.60 2.46
C VAL A 105 -8.85 7.68 3.61
N PRO A 106 -8.29 6.58 4.14
CA PRO A 106 -7.34 6.67 5.24
C PRO A 106 -6.06 7.41 4.83
N ASN A 107 -5.56 7.23 3.62
CA ASN A 107 -4.34 7.93 3.17
C ASN A 107 -4.54 9.44 3.05
N VAL A 108 -5.70 9.88 2.56
CA VAL A 108 -6.07 11.30 2.49
C VAL A 108 -6.22 11.88 3.90
N PHE A 109 -6.87 11.17 4.82
CA PHE A 109 -6.98 11.59 6.22
C PHE A 109 -5.60 11.71 6.88
N THR A 110 -4.71 10.73 6.67
CA THR A 110 -3.33 10.77 7.15
C THR A 110 -2.60 11.97 6.57
N PHE A 111 -2.68 12.20 5.26
CA PHE A 111 -2.08 13.37 4.62
C PHE A 111 -2.55 14.69 5.26
N PHE A 112 -3.86 14.88 5.41
CA PHE A 112 -4.39 16.10 6.05
C PHE A 112 -3.92 16.25 7.49
N THR A 113 -3.91 15.16 8.26
CA THR A 113 -3.45 15.16 9.65
C THR A 113 -1.99 15.58 9.74
N LEU A 114 -1.13 15.03 8.87
CA LEU A 114 0.29 15.37 8.81
C LEU A 114 0.51 16.83 8.39
N VAL A 115 -0.27 17.35 7.44
CA VAL A 115 -0.23 18.77 7.04
C VAL A 115 -0.66 19.70 8.17
N VAL A 116 -1.74 19.36 8.89
CA VAL A 116 -2.21 20.14 10.04
C VAL A 116 -1.17 20.12 11.16
N MET A 117 -0.61 18.96 11.46
CA MET A 117 0.45 18.82 12.47
C MET A 117 1.68 19.65 12.09
N TYR A 118 2.09 19.62 10.82
CA TYR A 118 3.16 20.46 10.32
C TYR A 118 2.85 21.96 10.47
N ALA A 119 1.63 22.38 10.15
CA ALA A 119 1.22 23.77 10.29
C ALA A 119 1.25 24.27 11.75
N ILE A 120 1.04 23.37 12.72
CA ILE A 120 1.09 23.69 14.15
C ILE A 120 2.54 23.71 14.67
N THR A 121 3.33 22.69 14.33
CA THR A 121 4.68 22.50 14.92
C THR A 121 5.77 23.26 14.16
N GLY A 122 5.61 23.46 12.84
CA GLY A 122 6.63 24.05 11.97
C GLY A 122 7.86 23.17 11.73
N GLU A 123 7.94 22.00 12.37
CA GLU A 123 9.05 21.06 12.24
C GLU A 123 8.79 20.01 11.16
N VAL A 124 9.84 19.70 10.38
CA VAL A 124 9.81 18.77 9.23
C VAL A 124 10.50 17.44 9.57
N THR A 125 10.56 17.05 10.85
CA THR A 125 11.26 15.86 11.31
C THR A 125 10.46 14.60 10.99
N TRP A 126 10.52 14.17 9.73
CA TRP A 126 10.01 12.87 9.26
C TRP A 126 11.08 11.78 9.44
N ALA A 127 11.67 11.71 10.63
CA ALA A 127 12.66 10.71 11.01
C ALA A 127 11.97 9.51 11.69
#